data_AF-A0A3E1EL96-F1
#
_entry.id   AF-A0A3E1EL96-F1
#
_cell.length_a   1.000
_cell.length_b   1.000
_cell.length_c   1.000
_cell.angle_alpha   90.00
_cell.angle_beta   90.00
_cell.angle_gamma   90.00
#
_symmetry.space_group_name_H-M   'P 1'
#
loop_
_entity.id
_entity.type
_entity.pdbx_description
1 polymer ?
#
loop_
_entity_poly.entity_id
_entity_poly.type
_entity_poly.pdbx_seq_one_letter_code
_entity_poly.pdbx_strand_id
1 'polypeptide(L)' 'MNPILLIVILLLLFGGGGFYIGGPVYGGSGFGLVLLICIIVFLFGGFRGPKN' A
#
# COMPACT_ATOMS: atom_id res chain seq x y z
N MET A 1 2.29 13.72 11.86
CA MET A 1 2.65 12.38 11.34
C MET A 1 3.42 12.57 10.04
N ASN A 2 4.65 12.08 9.95
CA ASN A 2 5.50 12.29 8.77
C ASN A 2 5.11 11.28 7.66
N PRO A 3 4.60 11.71 6.50
CA PRO A 3 4.13 10.80 5.45
C PRO A 3 5.24 9.89 4.90
N ILE A 4 6.49 10.35 4.94
CA ILE A 4 7.66 9.55 4.57
C ILE A 4 7.83 8.34 5.49
N LEU A 5 7.68 8.53 6.81
CA LEU A 5 7.75 7.42 7.78
C LEU A 5 6.62 6.42 7.58
N LEU A 6 5.42 6.90 7.25
CA LEU A 6 4.27 6.04 6.96
C LEU A 6 4.57 5.14 5.75
N ILE A 7 5.07 5.70 4.65
CA ILE A 7 5.41 4.94 3.44
C ILE A 7 6.49 3.88 3.72
N VAL A 8 7.52 4.20 4.51
CA VAL A 8 8.57 3.24 4.89
C VAL A 8 8.00 2.09 5.72
N ILE A 9 7.13 2.38 6.70
CA ILE A 9 6.47 1.34 7.51
C ILE A 9 5.59 0.43 6.63
N LEU A 10 4.86 0.99 5.67
CA LEU A 10 4.06 0.19 4.75
C LEU A 10 4.95 -0.69 3.85
N LEU A 11 6.08 -0.18 3.37
CA LEU A 11 7.02 -0.97 2.57
C LEU A 11 7.67 -2.10 3.38
N LEU A 12 7.96 -1.88 4.67
CA LEU A 12 8.48 -2.94 5.55
C LEU A 12 7.41 -3.97 5.91
N LEU A 13 6.19 -3.51 6.23
CA LEU A 13 5.07 -4.37 6.68
C LEU A 13 4.48 -5.21 5.53
N PHE A 14 4.42 -4.65 4.32
CA PHE A 14 3.82 -5.29 3.16
C PHE A 14 4.84 -5.77 2.11
N GLY A 15 6.12 -5.36 2.22
CA GLY A 15 7.17 -5.64 1.23
C GLY A 15 8.42 -6.36 1.74
N GLY A 16 8.52 -6.67 3.04
CA GLY A 16 9.65 -7.38 3.63
C GLY A 16 9.66 -8.87 3.30
N GLY A 17 10.39 -9.27 2.25
CA GLY A 17 10.80 -10.67 2.03
C GLY A 17 10.51 -11.25 0.65
N GLY A 18 9.62 -10.64 -0.14
CA GLY A 18 9.19 -11.25 -1.40
C GLY A 18 8.71 -10.33 -2.51
N PHE A 19 8.76 -9.02 -2.26
CA PHE A 19 8.39 -8.01 -3.25
C PHE A 19 9.47 -7.78 -4.30
N TYR A 20 10.73 -7.97 -3.91
CA TYR A 20 11.84 -7.47 -4.69
C TYR A 20 12.50 -8.53 -5.58
N ILE A 21 12.35 -9.84 -5.30
CA ILE A 21 13.14 -10.88 -6.02
C ILE A 21 12.50 -12.29 -6.07
N GLY A 22 11.16 -12.40 -6.11
CA GLY A 22 10.48 -13.67 -6.46
C GLY A 22 10.00 -14.59 -5.31
N GLY A 23 9.07 -14.11 -4.46
CA GLY A 23 8.15 -14.99 -3.68
C GLY A 23 7.76 -14.46 -2.29
N PRO A 24 6.45 -14.35 -1.97
CA PRO A 24 5.64 -15.50 -1.55
C PRO A 24 4.41 -15.61 -2.44
N VAL A 25 4.38 -16.68 -3.21
CA VAL A 25 3.88 -16.70 -4.59
C VAL A 25 2.37 -16.47 -4.82
N TYR A 26 1.48 -16.43 -3.82
CA TYR A 26 0.04 -16.20 -4.08
C TYR A 26 -0.80 -15.47 -3.01
N GLY A 27 -0.22 -14.65 -2.12
CA GLY A 27 -1.07 -14.01 -1.09
C GLY A 27 -0.65 -12.63 -0.60
N GLY A 28 0.62 -12.48 -0.20
CA GLY A 28 1.06 -11.26 0.49
C GLY A 28 1.34 -10.08 -0.45
N SER A 29 1.94 -10.34 -1.61
CA SER A 29 2.47 -9.28 -2.46
C SER A 29 1.40 -8.55 -3.28
N GLY A 30 0.49 -9.28 -3.93
CA GLY A 30 -0.57 -8.67 -4.73
C GLY A 30 -1.52 -7.82 -3.87
N PHE A 31 -2.00 -8.37 -2.76
CA PHE A 31 -2.95 -7.68 -1.89
C PHE A 31 -2.32 -6.48 -1.16
N GLY A 32 -1.04 -6.60 -0.75
CA GLY A 32 -0.30 -5.51 -0.13
C GLY A 32 -0.14 -4.29 -1.05
N LEU A 33 0.15 -4.50 -2.34
CA LEU A 33 0.21 -3.38 -3.31
C LEU A 33 -1.14 -2.75 -3.56
N VAL A 34 -2.18 -3.56 -3.73
CA VAL A 34 -3.52 -3.05 -3.98
C VAL A 34 -3.95 -2.16 -2.82
N LEU A 35 -3.70 -2.60 -1.59
CA LEU A 35 -4.01 -1.82 -0.39
C LEU A 35 -3.17 -0.55 -0.28
N LEU A 36 -1.87 -0.61 -0.62
CA LEU A 36 -0.99 0.57 -0.67
C LEU A 36 -1.47 1.59 -1.72
N ILE A 37 -1.87 1.14 -2.90
CA ILE A 37 -2.42 1.99 -3.96
C ILE A 37 -3.73 2.64 -3.49
N CYS A 38 -4.64 1.88 -2.89
CA CYS A 38 -5.89 2.43 -2.34
C CYS A 38 -5.64 3.51 -1.29
N ILE A 39 -4.65 3.31 -0.40
CA ILE A 39 -4.28 4.31 0.62
C ILE A 39 -3.72 5.57 -0.03
N ILE A 40 -2.84 5.45 -1.03
CA ILE A 40 -2.31 6.61 -1.77
C ILE A 40 -3.46 7.38 -2.42
N VAL A 41 -4.34 6.69 -3.16
CA VAL A 41 -5.50 7.30 -3.82
C VAL A 41 -6.40 8.00 -2.81
N PHE A 42 -6.68 7.37 -1.66
CA PHE A 42 -7.46 7.96 -0.57
C PHE A 42 -6.81 9.24 0.00
N LEU A 43 -5.50 9.22 0.25
CA LEU A 43 -4.76 10.37 0.79
C LEU A 43 -4.73 11.56 -0.17
N PHE A 44 -4.66 11.32 -1.48
CA PHE A 44 -4.72 12.37 -2.51
C PHE A 44 -6.16 12.79 -2.87
N GLY A 45 -7.16 12.40 -2.07
CA GLY A 45 -8.55 12.85 -2.19
C GLY A 45 -9.42 12.01 -3.12
N GLY A 46 -8.96 10.83 -3.55
CA GLY A 46 -9.77 9.80 -4.18
C GLY A 46 -10.74 9.13 -3.19
N PHE A 47 -11.70 8.38 -3.73
CA PHE A 47 -12.83 7.76 -2.99
C PHE A 47 -13.80 8.71 -2.28
N ARG A 48 -13.75 10.02 -2.54
CA ARG A 48 -14.79 10.96 -2.10
C ARG A 48 -16.06 10.71 -2.92
N GLY A 49 -17.09 10.15 -2.29
CA GLY A 49 -18.40 9.94 -2.90
C GLY A 49 -19.08 11.26 -3.31
N PRO A 50 -20.18 11.20 -4.08
CA PRO A 50 -20.94 12.40 -4.44
C PRO A 50 -21.37 13.13 -3.17
N LYS A 51 -21.00 14.41 -3.05
CA LYS A 51 -21.57 15.31 -2.04
C LYS A 51 -22.99 15.66 -2.51
N ASN A 52 -23.97 15.00 -1.92
CA ASN A 52 -25.37 15.43 -1.97
C ASN A 52 -25.60 16.58 -0.99
#